data_AF-A0A840YPX9-F1
#
_entry.id   AF-A0A840YPX9-F1
#
_cell.length_a   1.000
_cell.length_b   1.000
_cell.length_c   1.000
_cell.angle_alpha   90.00
_cell.angle_beta   90.00
_cell.angle_gamma   90.00
#
_symmetry.space_group_name_H-M   'P 1'
#
loop_
_entity.id
_entity.type
_entity.pdbx_description
1 polymer ?
#
loop_
_entity_poly.entity_id
_entity_poly.type
_entity_poly.pdbx_seq_one_letter_code
_entity_poly.pdbx_strand_id
1 'polypeptide(L)'
;MPWQVSVHHQGNERHPVVVIDEFADAERFREDASFLSFSAVGPHYPGVRAPVAHRMLAPLLDQLEPIVRDVFGPGQLQIVDAFYSLVTTPPERLAAIQRLPHFDEVSLSRLALLHFLSPDETSGTGFYRHRATGMEAVESNRLAAYREALDADLRRHGLPGPGYIAGDTPIFEQVALHQGRFNRALLYRSSTLHCAHIPDGIPLAADPLRGRLTVNTFLDLRP
;
A
#
# COMPACT_ATOMS: atom_id res chain seq x y z
N MET A 1 -1.46 14.72 19.84
CA MET A 1 -0.67 15.81 19.21
C MET A 1 -1.22 16.01 17.80
N PRO A 2 -1.10 17.19 17.18
CA PRO A 2 -1.52 17.34 15.78
C PRO A 2 -0.68 16.45 14.87
N TRP A 3 -1.27 15.98 13.77
CA TRP A 3 -0.56 15.23 12.73
C TRP A 3 0.65 16.00 12.21
N GLN A 4 1.73 15.27 11.91
CA GLN A 4 2.84 15.83 11.14
C GLN A 4 2.68 15.37 9.69
N VAL A 5 2.35 16.32 8.81
CA VAL A 5 2.01 16.04 7.41
C VAL A 5 3.13 16.52 6.50
N SER A 6 3.54 15.66 5.58
CA SER A 6 4.45 16.02 4.49
C SER A 6 3.95 15.41 3.17
N VAL A 7 4.21 16.11 2.07
CA VAL A 7 3.80 15.68 0.73
C VAL A 7 5.04 15.49 -0.13
N HIS A 8 5.24 14.26 -0.61
CA HIS A 8 6.34 13.90 -1.48
C HIS A 8 5.82 13.70 -2.89
N HIS A 9 6.56 14.22 -3.88
CA HIS A 9 6.29 13.95 -5.29
C HIS A 9 7.42 13.07 -5.80
N GLN A 10 7.09 11.85 -6.23
CA GLN A 10 8.07 10.82 -6.56
C GLN A 10 8.06 10.47 -8.04
N GLY A 11 9.21 9.97 -8.51
CA GLY A 11 9.40 9.60 -9.90
C GLY A 11 9.33 10.77 -10.88
N ASN A 12 9.27 10.44 -12.17
CA ASN A 12 9.21 11.40 -13.27
C ASN A 12 7.79 11.93 -13.47
N GLU A 13 6.76 11.12 -13.20
CA GLU A 13 5.35 11.53 -13.29
C GLU A 13 4.93 12.37 -12.08
N ARG A 14 5.81 12.50 -11.07
CA ARG A 14 5.63 13.32 -9.86
C ARG A 14 4.35 12.95 -9.10
N HIS A 15 4.01 11.66 -9.02
CA HIS A 15 2.83 11.22 -8.28
C HIS A 15 2.97 11.58 -6.79
N PRO A 16 1.93 12.18 -6.17
CA PRO A 16 2.00 12.58 -4.78
C PRO A 16 1.79 11.39 -3.84
N VAL A 17 2.57 11.36 -2.77
CA VAL A 17 2.36 10.53 -1.58
C VAL A 17 2.32 11.45 -0.37
N VAL A 18 1.21 11.43 0.35
CA VAL A 18 1.09 12.14 1.63
C VAL A 18 1.57 11.20 2.73
N VAL A 19 2.50 11.68 3.54
CA VAL A 19 3.02 10.99 4.73
C VAL A 19 2.48 11.70 5.96
N ILE A 20 1.86 10.95 6.86
CA ILE A 20 1.23 11.48 8.06
C ILE A 20 1.75 10.72 9.27
N ASP A 21 2.53 11.37 10.12
CA ASP A 21 2.97 10.80 11.40
C ASP A 21 1.97 11.14 12.52
N GLU A 22 1.92 10.28 13.53
CA GLU A 22 0.96 10.33 14.64
C GLU A 22 -0.50 10.27 14.18
N PHE A 23 -0.79 9.41 13.20
CA PHE A 23 -2.03 9.40 12.45
C PHE A 23 -3.28 9.11 13.30
N ALA A 24 -3.19 8.20 14.28
CA ALA A 24 -4.34 7.82 15.09
C ALA A 24 -3.94 7.45 16.51
N ASP A 25 -4.94 7.04 17.31
CA ASP A 25 -4.70 6.27 18.53
C ASP A 25 -4.27 4.85 18.14
N ALA A 26 -2.98 4.66 17.84
CA ALA A 26 -2.44 3.40 17.31
C ALA A 26 -2.67 2.21 18.25
N GLU A 27 -2.59 2.42 19.57
CA GLU A 27 -2.82 1.36 20.54
C GLU A 27 -4.27 0.88 20.51
N ARG A 28 -5.24 1.78 20.34
CA ARG A 28 -6.65 1.39 20.18
C ARG A 28 -6.88 0.51 18.95
N PHE A 29 -6.19 0.77 17.83
CA PHE A 29 -6.26 -0.09 16.64
C PHE A 29 -5.59 -1.45 16.87
N ARG A 30 -4.45 -1.48 17.58
CA ARG A 30 -3.75 -2.73 17.92
C ARG A 30 -4.56 -3.59 18.89
N GLU A 31 -5.18 -2.96 19.89
CA GLU A 31 -6.09 -3.61 20.82
C GLU A 31 -7.29 -4.21 20.08
N ASP A 32 -7.99 -3.43 19.25
CA ASP A 32 -9.12 -3.92 18.44
C ASP A 32 -8.70 -5.11 17.57
N ALA A 33 -7.57 -5.01 16.86
CA ALA A 33 -7.02 -6.10 16.06
C ALA A 33 -6.76 -7.37 16.89
N SER A 34 -6.30 -7.25 18.14
CA SER A 34 -6.00 -8.39 19.01
C SER A 34 -7.22 -9.26 19.36
N PHE A 35 -8.43 -8.71 19.23
CA PHE A 35 -9.68 -9.43 19.48
C PHE A 35 -10.31 -10.04 18.22
N LEU A 36 -9.71 -9.85 17.04
CA LEU A 36 -10.27 -10.29 15.77
C LEU A 36 -9.67 -11.62 15.30
N SER A 37 -10.46 -12.34 14.50
CA SER A 37 -9.99 -13.51 13.76
C SER A 37 -9.51 -13.10 12.37
N PHE A 38 -8.28 -13.50 12.03
CA PHE A 38 -7.66 -13.21 10.74
C PHE A 38 -7.76 -14.41 9.80
N SER A 39 -8.02 -14.16 8.51
CA SER A 39 -8.06 -15.19 7.49
C SER A 39 -7.49 -14.68 6.16
N ALA A 40 -7.12 -15.59 5.26
CA ALA A 40 -6.69 -15.20 3.92
C ALA A 40 -7.87 -14.60 3.14
N VAL A 41 -7.64 -13.46 2.47
CA VAL A 41 -8.66 -12.77 1.66
C VAL A 41 -8.11 -12.60 0.25
N GLY A 42 -8.61 -13.42 -0.68
CA GLY A 42 -8.19 -13.42 -2.08
C GLY A 42 -6.74 -13.86 -2.29
N PRO A 43 -6.26 -13.83 -3.55
CA PRO A 43 -4.91 -14.30 -3.90
C PRO A 43 -3.83 -13.21 -3.85
N HIS A 44 -4.23 -11.94 -3.79
CA HIS A 44 -3.33 -10.81 -4.03
C HIS A 44 -2.49 -10.44 -2.80
N TYR A 45 -3.06 -10.49 -1.60
CA TYR A 45 -2.35 -10.11 -0.39
C TYR A 45 -1.56 -11.31 0.18
N PRO A 46 -0.25 -11.18 0.45
CA PRO A 46 0.60 -12.27 0.94
C PRO A 46 0.45 -12.49 2.46
N GLY A 47 -0.79 -12.69 2.92
CA GLY A 47 -1.05 -13.00 4.32
C GLY A 47 -2.52 -13.00 4.68
N VAL A 48 -2.83 -12.60 5.92
CA VAL A 48 -4.17 -12.70 6.50
C VAL A 48 -4.71 -11.32 6.88
N ARG A 49 -6.04 -11.20 6.87
CA ARG A 49 -6.76 -9.94 7.09
C ARG A 49 -7.95 -10.13 8.03
N ALA A 50 -8.35 -9.04 8.67
CA ALA A 50 -9.58 -8.90 9.43
C ALA A 50 -10.22 -7.53 9.12
N PRO A 51 -11.56 -7.40 9.10
CA PRO A 51 -12.21 -6.14 8.76
C PRO A 51 -11.99 -5.08 9.85
N VAL A 52 -11.83 -3.83 9.44
CA VAL A 52 -11.77 -2.67 10.36
C VAL A 52 -13.15 -2.02 10.40
N ALA A 53 -13.65 -1.72 11.59
CA ALA A 53 -14.93 -1.04 11.71
C ALA A 53 -14.85 0.40 11.19
N HIS A 54 -15.71 0.78 10.24
CA HIS A 54 -15.70 2.12 9.62
C HIS A 54 -15.79 3.27 10.65
N ARG A 55 -16.49 3.06 11.77
CA ARG A 55 -16.59 4.03 12.88
C ARG A 55 -15.23 4.42 13.49
N MET A 56 -14.22 3.55 13.39
CA MET A 56 -12.86 3.85 13.87
C MET A 56 -12.12 4.79 12.92
N LEU A 57 -12.50 4.78 11.64
CA LEU A 57 -11.86 5.56 10.58
C LEU A 57 -12.54 6.91 10.38
N ALA A 58 -13.85 7.02 10.58
CA ALA A 58 -14.62 8.23 10.26
C ALA A 58 -14.01 9.54 10.81
N PRO A 59 -13.62 9.66 12.11
CA PRO A 59 -13.02 10.89 12.62
C PRO A 59 -11.65 11.23 12.01
N LEU A 60 -10.92 10.22 11.53
CA LEU A 60 -9.64 10.40 10.84
C LEU A 60 -9.89 10.89 9.41
N LEU A 61 -10.90 10.35 8.73
CA LEU A 61 -11.25 10.78 7.38
C LEU A 61 -11.75 12.23 7.35
N ASP A 62 -12.55 12.65 8.33
CA ASP A 62 -12.99 14.06 8.46
C ASP A 62 -11.78 15.02 8.56
N GLN A 63 -10.73 14.63 9.30
CA GLN A 63 -9.49 15.41 9.41
C GLN A 63 -8.61 15.33 8.15
N LEU A 64 -8.75 14.25 7.37
CA LEU A 64 -8.00 14.02 6.14
C LEU A 64 -8.58 14.79 4.94
N GLU A 65 -9.86 15.15 4.97
CA GLU A 65 -10.55 15.83 3.86
C GLU A 65 -9.85 17.09 3.34
N PRO A 66 -9.36 18.04 4.19
CA PRO A 66 -8.65 19.21 3.70
C PRO A 66 -7.35 18.85 2.97
N ILE A 67 -6.61 17.88 3.49
CA ILE A 67 -5.35 17.41 2.88
C ILE A 67 -5.64 16.75 1.53
N VAL A 68 -6.69 15.93 1.46
CA VAL A 68 -7.10 15.27 0.21
C VAL A 68 -7.52 16.30 -0.82
N ARG A 69 -8.28 17.32 -0.42
CA ARG A 69 -8.72 18.40 -1.30
C ARG A 69 -7.54 19.12 -1.94
N ASP A 70 -6.53 19.44 -1.14
CA ASP A 70 -5.35 20.18 -1.59
C ASP A 70 -4.42 19.35 -2.49
N VAL A 71 -4.29 18.05 -2.24
CA VAL A 71 -3.33 17.18 -2.92
C VAL A 71 -3.94 16.41 -4.10
N PHE A 72 -5.15 15.87 -3.94
CA PHE A 72 -5.78 14.95 -4.90
C PHE A 72 -6.98 15.56 -5.63
N GLY A 73 -7.45 16.73 -5.18
CA GLY A 73 -8.60 17.44 -5.74
C GLY A 73 -9.85 17.36 -4.87
N PRO A 74 -10.90 18.14 -5.19
CA PRO A 74 -12.11 18.19 -4.39
C PRO A 74 -12.91 16.89 -4.47
N GLY A 75 -13.60 16.57 -3.38
CA GLY A 75 -14.56 15.48 -3.29
C GLY A 75 -14.76 15.04 -1.85
N GLN A 76 -15.73 14.16 -1.63
CA GLN A 76 -15.99 13.51 -0.37
C GLN A 76 -15.32 12.13 -0.34
N LEU A 77 -14.65 11.81 0.77
CA LEU A 77 -14.07 10.50 1.00
C LEU A 77 -15.16 9.49 1.34
N GLN A 78 -15.16 8.34 0.66
CA GLN A 78 -16.04 7.22 0.96
C GLN A 78 -15.22 5.95 1.13
N ILE A 79 -15.38 5.26 2.27
CA ILE A 79 -14.71 3.98 2.51
C ILE A 79 -15.32 2.93 1.58
N VAL A 80 -14.44 2.26 0.82
CA VAL A 80 -14.83 1.12 0.00
C VAL A 80 -14.62 -0.17 0.78
N ASP A 81 -13.42 -0.33 1.34
CA ASP A 81 -13.05 -1.42 2.21
C ASP A 81 -11.90 -1.01 3.14
N ALA A 82 -11.82 -1.65 4.30
CA ALA A 82 -10.80 -1.42 5.29
C ALA A 82 -10.45 -2.70 6.04
N PHE A 83 -9.16 -3.03 6.08
CA PHE A 83 -8.69 -4.27 6.68
C PHE A 83 -7.44 -4.05 7.53
N TYR A 84 -7.44 -4.64 8.72
CA TYR A 84 -6.20 -5.03 9.37
C TYR A 84 -5.53 -6.10 8.51
N SER A 85 -4.25 -5.94 8.26
CA SER A 85 -3.50 -6.75 7.32
C SER A 85 -2.18 -7.18 7.95
N LEU A 86 -1.93 -8.49 7.96
CA LEU A 86 -0.70 -9.10 8.47
C LEU A 86 -0.01 -9.88 7.36
N VAL A 87 1.25 -9.56 7.13
CA VAL A 87 2.08 -10.33 6.19
C VAL A 87 2.52 -11.61 6.89
N THR A 88 2.13 -12.77 6.35
CA THR A 88 2.40 -14.08 6.97
C THR A 88 2.91 -15.12 5.97
N THR A 89 2.95 -14.79 4.68
CA THR A 89 3.42 -15.71 3.64
C THR A 89 4.94 -15.62 3.53
N PRO A 90 5.71 -16.71 3.73
CA PRO A 90 7.15 -16.64 3.57
C PRO A 90 7.56 -16.50 2.09
N PRO A 91 8.72 -15.90 1.78
CA PRO A 91 9.14 -15.55 0.42
C PRO A 91 9.04 -16.70 -0.60
N GLU A 92 9.41 -17.91 -0.18
CA GLU A 92 9.40 -19.12 -1.00
C GLU A 92 8.00 -19.61 -1.36
N ARG A 93 6.97 -19.15 -0.64
CA ARG A 93 5.55 -19.49 -0.86
C ARG A 93 4.76 -18.40 -1.58
N LEU A 94 5.39 -17.29 -1.95
CA LEU A 94 4.73 -16.20 -2.67
C LEU A 94 4.23 -16.67 -4.03
N ALA A 95 2.98 -16.33 -4.35
CA ALA A 95 2.47 -16.44 -5.72
C ALA A 95 3.19 -15.43 -6.62
N ALA A 96 3.24 -15.69 -7.94
CA ALA A 96 3.95 -14.82 -8.88
C ALA A 96 3.49 -13.35 -8.81
N ILE A 97 2.18 -13.12 -8.66
CA ILE A 97 1.60 -11.78 -8.54
C ILE A 97 2.05 -11.02 -7.29
N GLN A 98 2.50 -11.72 -6.24
CA GLN A 98 2.95 -11.14 -4.98
C GLN A 98 4.44 -10.75 -5.01
N ARG A 99 5.15 -11.07 -6.09
CA ARG A 99 6.59 -10.82 -6.28
C ARG A 99 6.88 -9.58 -7.13
N LEU A 100 5.82 -8.90 -7.59
CA LEU A 100 5.88 -7.79 -8.52
C LEU A 100 5.20 -6.55 -7.91
N PRO A 101 5.59 -5.34 -8.33
CA PRO A 101 4.78 -4.16 -8.10
C PRO A 101 3.39 -4.32 -8.69
N HIS A 102 2.40 -3.75 -8.01
CA HIS A 102 1.00 -3.76 -8.41
C HIS A 102 0.38 -2.38 -8.24
N PHE A 103 -0.85 -2.26 -8.72
CA PHE A 103 -1.78 -1.18 -8.42
C PHE A 103 -3.09 -1.85 -7.99
N ASP A 104 -3.86 -1.19 -7.13
CA ASP A 104 -5.08 -1.78 -6.57
C ASP A 104 -6.31 -1.51 -7.46
N GLU A 105 -6.31 -0.38 -8.15
CA GLU A 105 -7.44 0.10 -8.95
C GLU A 105 -6.93 1.03 -10.05
N VAL A 106 -7.64 1.08 -11.19
CA VAL A 106 -7.28 1.88 -12.36
C VAL A 106 -8.04 3.21 -12.43
N SER A 107 -9.02 3.42 -11.55
CA SER A 107 -9.71 4.70 -11.39
C SER A 107 -8.81 5.77 -10.78
N LEU A 108 -8.86 6.98 -11.37
CA LEU A 108 -8.20 8.17 -10.83
C LEU A 108 -8.74 8.60 -9.46
N SER A 109 -9.98 8.28 -9.15
CA SER A 109 -10.63 8.68 -7.89
C SER A 109 -10.35 7.75 -6.71
N ARG A 110 -9.70 6.60 -6.95
CA ARG A 110 -9.42 5.63 -5.88
C ARG A 110 -8.11 5.97 -5.19
N LEU A 111 -8.17 6.11 -3.87
CA LEU A 111 -7.02 6.32 -2.99
C LEU A 111 -6.80 5.11 -2.09
N ALA A 112 -5.54 4.85 -1.77
CA ALA A 112 -5.11 3.90 -0.76
C ALA A 112 -4.55 4.67 0.44
N LEU A 113 -5.05 4.36 1.63
CA LEU A 113 -4.57 4.82 2.92
C LEU A 113 -4.00 3.63 3.69
N LEU A 114 -2.68 3.63 3.86
CA LEU A 114 -1.93 2.57 4.54
C LEU A 114 -1.39 3.09 5.87
N HIS A 115 -1.90 2.59 6.98
CA HIS A 115 -1.47 2.96 8.34
C HIS A 115 -0.64 1.85 8.97
N PHE A 116 0.59 2.16 9.34
CA PHE A 116 1.55 1.25 9.94
C PHE A 116 1.37 1.17 11.46
N LEU A 117 1.21 -0.04 11.97
CA LEU A 117 0.97 -0.32 13.39
C LEU A 117 2.00 -1.30 13.98
N SER A 118 2.97 -1.77 13.19
CA SER A 118 4.02 -2.65 13.68
C SER A 118 5.09 -1.86 14.44
N PRO A 119 5.58 -2.38 15.60
CA PRO A 119 6.74 -1.79 16.29
C PRO A 119 8.04 -1.92 15.50
N ASP A 120 8.12 -2.92 14.62
CA ASP A 120 9.21 -3.04 13.64
C ASP A 120 9.00 -2.02 12.51
N GLU A 121 9.89 -1.03 12.47
CA GLU A 121 9.89 0.06 11.49
C GLU A 121 10.86 -0.17 10.31
N THR A 122 11.40 -1.37 10.15
CA THR A 122 12.31 -1.67 9.02
C THR A 122 11.55 -1.84 7.71
N SER A 123 10.27 -2.20 7.78
CA SER A 123 9.39 -2.36 6.61
C SER A 123 8.98 -1.02 5.99
N GLY A 124 8.29 -1.06 4.85
CA GLY A 124 7.71 0.14 4.26
C GLY A 124 6.87 -0.13 3.02
N THR A 125 6.79 0.88 2.16
CA THR A 125 6.17 0.78 0.83
C THR A 125 7.13 1.32 -0.22
N GLY A 126 7.51 0.46 -1.15
CA GLY A 126 8.26 0.84 -2.34
C GLY A 126 7.31 1.28 -3.44
N PHE A 127 7.67 2.32 -4.17
CA PHE A 127 6.97 2.78 -5.36
C PHE A 127 7.87 2.61 -6.58
N TYR A 128 7.27 2.28 -7.72
CA TYR A 128 8.00 1.75 -8.86
C TYR A 128 7.61 2.41 -10.17
N ARG A 129 8.56 2.39 -11.10
CA ARG A 129 8.36 2.68 -12.51
C ARG A 129 8.56 1.41 -13.32
N HIS A 130 7.62 1.12 -14.21
CA HIS A 130 7.79 0.08 -15.22
C HIS A 130 8.76 0.58 -16.31
N ARG A 131 9.87 -0.12 -16.52
CA ARG A 131 10.97 0.40 -17.36
C ARG A 131 10.59 0.48 -18.84
N ALA A 132 9.90 -0.53 -19.37
CA ALA A 132 9.56 -0.59 -20.79
C ALA A 132 8.54 0.51 -21.19
N THR A 133 7.62 0.87 -20.30
CA THR A 133 6.57 1.87 -20.61
C THR A 133 6.83 3.24 -19.99
N GLY A 134 7.75 3.35 -19.04
CA GLY A 134 7.97 4.55 -18.23
C GLY A 134 6.83 4.87 -17.25
N MET A 135 5.82 4.00 -17.14
CA MET A 135 4.63 4.22 -16.30
C MET A 135 4.99 4.11 -14.81
N GLU A 136 4.53 5.07 -14.01
CA GLU A 136 4.57 5.01 -12.54
C GLU A 136 3.16 4.83 -11.94
N ALA A 137 2.12 5.08 -12.74
CA ALA A 137 0.74 4.69 -12.46
C ALA A 137 0.06 4.05 -13.68
N VAL A 138 -0.90 3.16 -13.43
CA VAL A 138 -1.67 2.44 -14.45
C VAL A 138 -3.15 2.79 -14.31
N GLU A 139 -3.61 3.68 -15.17
CA GLU A 139 -5.01 4.08 -15.29
C GLU A 139 -5.75 3.27 -16.36
N SER A 140 -7.08 3.36 -16.39
CA SER A 140 -7.93 2.58 -17.30
C SER A 140 -7.53 2.71 -18.77
N ASN A 141 -7.10 3.89 -19.21
CA ASN A 141 -6.66 4.18 -20.58
C ASN A 141 -5.25 3.65 -20.90
N ARG A 142 -4.44 3.30 -19.89
CA ARG A 142 -3.06 2.79 -20.02
C ARG A 142 -2.96 1.29 -19.72
N LEU A 143 -3.99 0.69 -19.13
CA LEU A 143 -4.00 -0.69 -18.65
C LEU A 143 -3.64 -1.72 -19.72
N ALA A 144 -4.22 -1.61 -20.92
CA ALA A 144 -3.97 -2.57 -22.00
C ALA A 144 -2.50 -2.56 -22.43
N ALA A 145 -1.95 -1.36 -22.67
CA ALA A 145 -0.56 -1.18 -23.04
C ALA A 145 0.41 -1.63 -21.93
N TYR A 146 0.07 -1.36 -20.66
CA TYR A 146 0.84 -1.85 -19.52
C TYR A 146 0.90 -3.38 -19.48
N ARG A 147 -0.24 -4.06 -19.62
CA ARG A 147 -0.33 -5.53 -19.58
C ARG A 147 0.46 -6.18 -20.70
N GLU A 148 0.31 -5.67 -21.92
CA GLU A 148 1.04 -6.19 -23.08
C GLU A 148 2.56 -6.07 -22.90
N ALA A 149 3.03 -4.92 -22.42
CA ALA A 149 4.44 -4.67 -22.17
C ALA A 149 4.98 -5.55 -21.02
N LEU A 150 4.23 -5.66 -19.91
CA LEU A 150 4.61 -6.51 -18.78
C LEU A 150 4.71 -7.98 -19.21
N ASP A 151 3.76 -8.48 -20.00
CA ASP A 151 3.79 -9.84 -20.53
C ASP A 151 5.01 -10.07 -21.43
N ALA A 152 5.39 -9.07 -22.25
CA ALA A 152 6.60 -9.14 -23.06
C ALA A 152 7.87 -9.17 -22.20
N ASP A 153 7.93 -8.35 -21.15
CA ASP A 153 9.05 -8.32 -20.21
C ASP A 153 9.17 -9.62 -19.42
N LEU A 154 8.06 -10.20 -18.98
CA LEU A 154 8.06 -11.50 -18.29
C LEU A 154 8.49 -12.65 -19.22
N ARG A 155 8.17 -12.60 -20.52
CA ARG A 155 8.70 -13.56 -21.50
C ARG A 155 10.20 -13.38 -21.73
N ARG A 156 10.70 -12.14 -21.69
CA ARG A 156 12.11 -11.80 -21.94
C ARG A 156 13.01 -12.07 -20.74
N HIS A 157 12.58 -11.65 -19.55
CA HIS A 157 13.38 -11.66 -18.32
C HIS A 157 13.02 -12.82 -17.39
N GLY A 158 11.91 -13.52 -17.66
CA GLY A 158 11.36 -14.53 -16.76
C GLY A 158 10.54 -13.92 -15.63
N LEU A 159 9.81 -14.78 -14.91
CA LEU A 159 9.17 -14.38 -13.66
C LEU A 159 10.23 -14.14 -12.57
N PRO A 160 10.06 -13.14 -11.69
CA PRO A 160 10.93 -12.99 -10.54
C PRO A 160 10.99 -14.27 -9.70
N GLY A 161 12.20 -14.57 -9.22
CA GLY A 161 12.42 -15.63 -8.25
C GLY A 161 11.58 -15.43 -6.98
N PRO A 162 11.43 -16.46 -6.13
CA PRO A 162 10.69 -16.33 -4.88
C PRO A 162 11.32 -15.24 -4.00
N GLY A 163 10.50 -14.29 -3.55
CA GLY A 163 11.00 -13.08 -2.91
C GLY A 163 9.98 -11.96 -2.90
N TYR A 164 9.97 -11.18 -1.83
CA TYR A 164 9.41 -9.83 -1.89
C TYR A 164 10.35 -8.98 -2.74
N ILE A 165 9.80 -8.14 -3.61
CA ILE A 165 10.62 -7.22 -4.39
C ILE A 165 11.34 -6.24 -3.46
N ALA A 166 12.63 -6.05 -3.70
CA ALA A 166 13.47 -5.08 -2.99
C ALA A 166 14.39 -4.39 -4.00
N GLY A 167 14.28 -3.07 -4.11
CA GLY A 167 15.09 -2.31 -5.05
C GLY A 167 14.67 -2.49 -6.50
N ASP A 168 15.63 -2.18 -7.37
CA ASP A 168 15.50 -2.29 -8.81
C ASP A 168 15.49 -3.74 -9.31
N THR A 169 14.77 -3.97 -10.39
CA THR A 169 14.79 -5.20 -11.18
C THR A 169 15.00 -4.87 -12.67
N PRO A 170 15.22 -5.86 -13.54
CA PRO A 170 15.23 -5.62 -14.99
C PRO A 170 13.93 -5.06 -15.56
N ILE A 171 12.79 -5.26 -14.88
CA ILE A 171 11.45 -4.85 -15.34
C ILE A 171 10.98 -3.54 -14.67
N PHE A 172 11.38 -3.34 -13.41
CA PHE A 172 10.95 -2.21 -12.59
C PHE A 172 12.12 -1.46 -11.98
N GLU A 173 11.99 -0.15 -11.87
CA GLU A 173 12.88 0.73 -11.11
C GLU A 173 12.16 1.19 -9.85
N GLN A 174 12.81 1.15 -8.69
CA GLN A 174 12.26 1.69 -7.47
C GLN A 174 12.50 3.21 -7.43
N VAL A 175 11.43 3.99 -7.59
CA VAL A 175 11.49 5.46 -7.64
C VAL A 175 11.39 6.11 -6.26
N ALA A 176 10.85 5.40 -5.27
CA ALA A 176 10.80 5.84 -3.88
C ALA A 176 10.66 4.66 -2.91
N LEU A 177 11.08 4.90 -1.67
CA LEU A 177 10.81 4.05 -0.53
C LEU A 177 10.33 4.91 0.63
N HIS A 178 9.11 4.67 1.09
CA HIS A 178 8.60 5.28 2.32
C HIS A 178 8.67 4.27 3.44
N GLN A 179 9.53 4.55 4.42
CA GLN A 179 9.68 3.72 5.62
C GLN A 179 8.38 3.73 6.41
N GLY A 180 7.91 2.53 6.77
CA GLY A 180 6.79 2.33 7.66
C GLY A 180 7.23 2.57 9.09
N ARG A 181 6.77 3.66 9.69
CA ARG A 181 7.01 3.97 11.11
C ARG A 181 5.76 3.66 11.91
N PHE A 182 5.93 3.36 13.19
CA PHE A 182 4.80 3.16 14.07
C PHE A 182 3.90 4.41 14.06
N ASN A 183 2.59 4.20 13.89
CA ASN A 183 1.59 5.25 13.79
C ASN A 183 1.74 6.21 12.59
N ARG A 184 2.47 5.80 11.54
CA ARG A 184 2.53 6.53 10.27
C ARG A 184 1.46 6.04 9.30
N ALA A 185 0.79 6.96 8.62
CA ALA A 185 -0.02 6.66 7.46
C ALA A 185 0.60 7.19 6.15
N LEU A 186 0.41 6.44 5.08
CA LEU A 186 0.68 6.85 3.71
C LEU A 186 -0.64 6.94 2.95
N LEU A 187 -0.86 8.04 2.23
CA LEU A 187 -2.01 8.22 1.35
C LEU A 187 -1.53 8.51 -0.07
N TYR A 188 -2.00 7.71 -1.03
CA TYR A 188 -1.60 7.78 -2.44
C TYR A 188 -2.71 7.28 -3.36
N ARG A 189 -2.60 7.53 -4.67
CA ARG A 189 -3.55 7.00 -5.66
C ARG A 189 -3.35 5.49 -5.83
N SER A 190 -4.43 4.72 -5.80
CA SER A 190 -4.38 3.26 -5.95
C SER A 190 -3.88 2.78 -7.31
N SER A 191 -3.89 3.64 -8.33
CA SER A 191 -3.32 3.37 -9.64
C SER A 191 -1.78 3.41 -9.66
N THR A 192 -1.14 3.94 -8.62
CA THR A 192 0.33 4.04 -8.53
C THR A 192 0.95 2.66 -8.36
N LEU A 193 2.00 2.36 -9.13
CA LEU A 193 2.75 1.12 -9.00
C LEU A 193 3.51 1.09 -7.68
N HIS A 194 3.20 0.12 -6.84
CA HIS A 194 3.76 -0.01 -5.51
C HIS A 194 3.87 -1.47 -5.07
N CYS A 195 4.64 -1.71 -4.02
CA CYS A 195 4.69 -2.99 -3.34
C CYS A 195 5.09 -2.79 -1.88
N ALA A 196 4.69 -3.71 -1.01
CA ALA A 196 5.21 -3.72 0.35
C ALA A 196 6.72 -3.98 0.34
N HIS A 197 7.48 -3.15 1.03
CA HIS A 197 8.89 -3.40 1.30
C HIS A 197 9.00 -4.25 2.56
N ILE A 198 9.43 -5.52 2.38
CA ILE A 198 9.57 -6.51 3.45
C ILE A 198 11.02 -7.00 3.48
N PRO A 199 11.91 -6.32 4.25
CA PRO A 199 13.24 -6.83 4.57
C PRO A 199 13.26 -8.23 5.16
N ASP A 200 14.40 -8.90 4.99
CA ASP A 200 14.70 -10.14 5.70
C ASP A 200 14.69 -9.91 7.22
N GLY A 201 14.21 -10.89 7.96
CA GLY A 201 14.15 -10.86 9.43
C GLY A 201 12.88 -10.26 10.02
N ILE A 202 12.00 -9.67 9.21
CA ILE A 202 10.68 -9.21 9.69
C ILE A 202 9.84 -10.40 10.18
N PRO A 203 9.21 -10.30 11.37
CA PRO A 203 8.30 -11.33 11.85
C PRO A 203 7.08 -11.51 10.94
N LEU A 204 7.01 -12.65 10.25
CA LEU A 204 5.85 -13.09 9.46
C LEU A 204 4.79 -13.77 10.34
N ALA A 205 4.51 -13.16 11.50
CA ALA A 205 3.61 -13.72 12.51
C ALA A 205 2.15 -13.32 12.22
N ALA A 206 1.23 -14.28 12.43
CA ALA A 206 -0.21 -14.03 12.37
C ALA A 206 -0.78 -13.36 13.63
N ASP A 207 0.07 -13.09 14.63
CA ASP A 207 -0.28 -12.36 15.84
C ASP A 207 -0.20 -10.84 15.55
N PRO A 208 -1.31 -10.08 15.63
CA PRO A 208 -1.33 -8.64 15.35
C PRO A 208 -0.43 -7.80 16.26
N LEU A 209 -0.09 -8.31 17.45
CA LEU A 209 0.80 -7.61 18.38
C LEU A 209 2.28 -7.79 18.04
N ARG A 210 2.62 -8.82 17.24
CA ARG A 210 4.00 -9.20 16.92
C ARG A 210 4.36 -9.09 15.44
N GLY A 211 3.40 -9.34 14.56
CA GLY A 211 3.61 -9.33 13.11
C GLY A 211 3.64 -7.91 12.52
N ARG A 212 3.96 -7.84 11.23
CA ARG A 212 3.86 -6.59 10.45
C ARG A 212 2.38 -6.23 10.22
N LEU A 213 1.78 -5.58 11.23
CA LEU A 213 0.40 -5.12 11.19
C LEU A 213 0.28 -3.77 10.47
N THR A 214 -0.62 -3.70 9.50
CA THR A 214 -1.08 -2.45 8.89
C THR A 214 -2.60 -2.38 8.86
N VAL A 215 -3.17 -1.17 8.79
CA VAL A 215 -4.53 -0.94 8.33
C VAL A 215 -4.47 -0.46 6.89
N ASN A 216 -5.10 -1.20 5.99
CA ASN A 216 -5.22 -0.87 4.58
C ASN A 216 -6.66 -0.43 4.34
N THR A 217 -6.86 0.84 4.04
CA THR A 217 -8.17 1.44 3.77
C THR A 217 -8.18 1.97 2.34
N PHE A 218 -9.16 1.56 1.55
CA PHE A 218 -9.37 2.11 0.22
C PHE A 218 -10.55 3.07 0.22
N LEU A 219 -10.36 4.20 -0.46
CA LEU A 219 -11.26 5.33 -0.43
C LEU A 219 -11.62 5.76 -1.86
N ASP A 220 -12.90 5.91 -2.14
CA ASP A 220 -13.34 6.67 -3.32
C ASP A 220 -13.40 8.15 -2.98
N LEU A 221 -12.82 8.98 -3.84
CA LEU A 221 -13.06 10.41 -3.87
C LEU A 221 -14.27 10.69 -4.78
N ARG A 222 -15.43 11.01 -4.20
CA ARG A 222 -16.66 11.27 -4.96
C ARG A 222 -16.90 12.77 -5.12
N PRO A 223 -17.38 13.22 -6.30
CA PRO A 223 -17.77 14.62 -6.50
C PRO A 223 -18.82 15.09 -5.50
#